data_AF-A0A6J0ZXP6-F1
#
_entry.id   AF-A0A6J0ZXP6-F1
#
_cell.length_a   1.000
_cell.length_b   1.000
_cell.length_c   1.000
_cell.angle_alpha   90.00
_cell.angle_beta   90.00
_cell.angle_gamma   90.00
#
_symmetry.space_group_name_H-M   'P 1'
#
loop_
_entity.id
_entity.type
_entity.pdbx_description
1 polymer ?
#
loop_
_entity_poly.entity_id
_entity_poly.type
_entity_poly.pdbx_seq_one_letter_code
_entity_poly.pdbx_strand_id
1 'polypeptide(L)'
;MLLRIRSRDGLERIQVDGPHISISQLKTLIESQLQIPIQNQTLSADQNLLLAKTPVDLLRFTDMADPSTPLSALNLSHGSIIFLYYHGERTVRGGPAVSPAGSFGRKMTMDDLIAKQTRITRQESPHCDSVSFDRDSANAFQRYVNETLAFASKRGGFMYGTVTEEGGVEVDFIYEPPQQGMEDDLILSRDPEEEKLVDAIAAGLGRKRVGFIFTQTIMQDKKDYNFSNKEVLQAAELHAESGLKEWVTVVVKLEANEDGGADVHFEAFQMSDMCVKLFKEGWFVTEFGENDDPKLSKMKKDVVVGGKDVKEVDNDFFLVVVKIFDHQGPLSTTFPIENRNTHVTVRALKSHLDRTRSLPFVKRISDFHLLLFLAKSHGLGSDVPALAECVDSQTTVPEGYQLLIESMASAS
;
A
#
# COMPACT_ATOMS: atom_id res chain seq x y z
N MET A 1 61.51 -6.40 25.10
CA MET A 1 60.63 -5.24 25.40
C MET A 1 59.33 -5.36 24.62
N LEU A 2 58.25 -4.75 25.08
CA LEU A 2 56.96 -4.78 24.38
C LEU A 2 56.80 -3.48 23.59
N LEU A 3 56.49 -3.58 22.30
CA LEU A 3 56.16 -2.43 21.45
C LEU A 3 54.68 -2.48 21.08
N ARG A 4 54.06 -1.31 20.95
CA ARG A 4 52.66 -1.19 20.55
C ARG A 4 52.61 -0.70 19.11
N ILE A 5 52.15 -1.53 18.18
CA ILE A 5 52.02 -1.18 16.78
C ILE A 5 50.62 -0.63 16.52
N ARG A 6 50.52 0.64 16.17
CA ARG A 6 49.25 1.27 15.79
C ARG A 6 49.14 1.28 14.27
N SER A 7 48.13 0.63 13.74
CA SER A 7 47.79 0.64 12.31
C SER A 7 46.35 1.13 12.10
N ARG A 8 45.89 1.14 10.84
CA ARG A 8 44.48 1.42 10.51
C ARG A 8 43.50 0.40 11.12
N ASP A 9 43.99 -0.80 11.41
CA ASP A 9 43.18 -1.91 11.92
C ASP A 9 43.08 -1.92 13.46
N GLY A 10 43.90 -1.13 14.16
CA GLY A 10 43.89 -1.05 15.61
C GLY A 10 45.27 -0.95 16.24
N LEU A 11 45.34 -1.28 17.53
CA LEU A 11 46.57 -1.27 18.32
C LEU A 11 46.93 -2.71 18.71
N GLU A 12 48.04 -3.21 18.18
CA GLU A 12 48.55 -4.57 18.43
C GLU A 12 49.84 -4.50 19.25
N ARG A 13 50.18 -5.57 19.97
CA ARG A 13 51.34 -5.63 20.86
C ARG A 13 52.33 -6.66 20.33
N ILE A 14 53.57 -6.23 20.08
CA ILE A 14 54.65 -7.10 19.59
C ILE A 14 55.75 -7.16 20.65
N GLN A 15 56.12 -8.38 21.04
CA GLN A 15 57.27 -8.63 21.90
C GLN A 15 58.54 -8.66 21.04
N VAL A 16 59.56 -7.89 21.43
CA VAL A 16 60.87 -7.87 20.77
C VAL A 16 61.99 -8.24 21.75
N ASP A 17 63.05 -8.91 21.28
CA ASP A 17 64.13 -9.48 22.09
C ASP A 17 65.22 -8.47 22.49
N GLY A 18 64.79 -7.31 23.01
CA GLY A 18 65.68 -6.25 23.53
C GLY A 18 65.82 -5.02 22.63
N PRO A 19 66.56 -3.98 23.07
CA PRO A 19 66.66 -2.70 22.36
C PRO A 19 67.64 -2.70 21.18
N HIS A 20 68.44 -3.76 21.01
CA HIS A 20 69.47 -3.87 19.96
C HIS A 20 68.96 -4.50 18.66
N ILE A 21 67.67 -4.86 18.60
CA ILE A 21 67.04 -5.37 17.39
C ILE A 21 67.04 -4.27 16.31
N SER A 22 67.31 -4.64 15.06
CA SER A 22 67.25 -3.71 13.93
C SER A 22 65.82 -3.48 13.44
N ILE A 23 65.62 -2.41 12.68
CA ILE A 23 64.33 -2.17 12.02
C ILE A 23 63.96 -3.32 11.07
N SER A 24 64.93 -3.91 10.35
CA SER A 24 64.68 -5.09 9.51
C SER A 24 64.12 -6.27 10.30
N GLN A 25 64.70 -6.56 11.47
CA GLN A 25 64.22 -7.64 12.35
C GLN A 25 62.83 -7.31 12.94
N LEU A 26 62.55 -6.05 13.27
CA LEU A 26 61.21 -5.62 13.67
C LEU A 26 60.18 -5.83 12.54
N LYS A 27 60.51 -5.52 11.29
CA LYS A 27 59.63 -5.77 10.14
C LYS A 27 59.32 -7.25 9.95
N THR A 28 60.30 -8.13 10.17
CA THR A 28 60.10 -9.58 10.15
C THR A 28 59.18 -10.06 11.30
N LEU A 29 59.30 -9.48 12.49
CA LEU A 29 58.39 -9.76 13.60
C LEU A 29 56.95 -9.30 13.29
N ILE A 30 56.78 -8.14 12.66
CA ILE A 30 55.49 -7.67 12.18
C ILE A 30 54.92 -8.61 11.11
N GLU A 31 55.73 -9.06 10.14
CA GLU A 31 55.25 -9.99 9.11
C GLU A 31 54.78 -11.32 9.70
N SER A 32 55.58 -11.93 10.57
CA SER A 32 55.24 -13.20 11.21
C SER A 32 54.00 -13.13 12.11
N GLN A 33 53.87 -12.08 12.94
CA GLN A 33 52.78 -11.96 13.93
C GLN A 33 51.52 -11.32 13.35
N LEU A 34 51.68 -10.32 12.48
CA LEU A 34 50.59 -9.49 11.96
C LEU A 34 50.20 -9.83 10.50
N GLN A 35 50.94 -10.74 9.85
CA GLN A 35 50.71 -11.21 8.47
C GLN A 35 50.76 -10.09 7.43
N ILE A 36 51.59 -9.07 7.66
CA ILE A 36 51.79 -7.94 6.75
C ILE A 36 53.14 -8.11 6.03
N PRO A 37 53.17 -8.30 4.70
CA PRO A 37 54.42 -8.49 3.97
C PRO A 37 55.42 -7.35 4.19
N ILE A 38 56.71 -7.65 4.40
CA ILE A 38 57.75 -6.63 4.69
C ILE A 38 57.77 -5.50 3.66
N GLN A 39 57.60 -5.84 2.38
CA GLN A 39 57.56 -4.89 1.26
C GLN A 39 56.41 -3.88 1.33
N ASN A 40 55.35 -4.19 2.08
CA ASN A 40 54.21 -3.31 2.28
C ASN A 40 54.31 -2.50 3.57
N GLN A 41 55.34 -2.72 4.41
CA GLN A 41 55.45 -2.07 5.72
C GLN A 41 56.23 -0.75 5.65
N THR A 42 55.54 0.34 5.98
CA THR A 42 56.16 1.63 6.31
C THR A 42 55.99 1.88 7.81
N LEU A 43 57.10 2.11 8.52
CA LEU A 43 57.12 2.34 9.96
C LEU A 43 57.54 3.77 10.25
N SER A 44 57.00 4.35 11.31
CA SER A 44 57.44 5.64 11.85
C SER A 44 57.07 5.77 13.32
N ALA A 45 57.82 6.56 14.08
CA ALA A 45 57.43 7.04 15.39
C ALA A 45 56.39 8.19 15.31
N ASP A 46 56.20 8.81 14.13
CA ASP A 46 55.22 9.87 13.93
C ASP A 46 53.81 9.32 13.64
N GLN A 47 52.83 9.80 14.41
CA GLN A 47 51.42 9.46 14.27
C GLN A 47 50.83 9.88 12.91
N ASN A 48 51.37 10.94 12.31
CA ASN A 48 50.88 11.47 11.03
C ASN A 48 51.05 10.48 9.87
N LEU A 49 51.85 9.42 10.04
CA LEU A 49 51.96 8.33 9.08
C LEU A 49 50.58 7.72 8.75
N LEU A 50 49.67 7.62 9.73
CA LEU A 50 48.33 7.05 9.53
C LEU A 50 47.40 7.97 8.74
N LEU A 51 47.77 9.24 8.54
CA LEU A 51 47.01 10.22 7.77
C LEU A 51 47.51 10.33 6.32
N ALA A 52 48.59 9.63 5.96
CA ALA A 52 49.14 9.61 4.61
C ALA A 52 48.11 9.02 3.62
N LYS A 53 47.83 9.76 2.53
CA LYS A 53 46.85 9.38 1.51
C LYS A 53 47.50 8.97 0.19
N THR A 54 48.71 9.44 -0.06
CA THR A 54 49.44 9.19 -1.31
C THR A 54 50.82 8.58 -1.04
N PRO A 55 51.41 7.82 -1.99
CA PRO A 55 52.76 7.28 -1.84
C PRO A 55 53.83 8.35 -1.61
N VAL A 56 53.61 9.58 -2.10
CA VAL A 56 54.51 10.73 -1.90
C VAL A 56 54.51 11.21 -0.44
N ASP A 57 53.38 11.09 0.26
CA ASP A 57 53.29 11.45 1.67
C ASP A 57 54.12 10.49 2.55
N LEU A 58 54.18 9.21 2.17
CA LEU A 58 54.94 8.18 2.89
C LEU A 58 56.46 8.43 2.86
N LEU A 59 56.97 9.03 1.78
CA LEU A 59 58.40 9.35 1.63
C LEU A 59 58.89 10.39 2.64
N ARG A 60 57.99 11.12 3.31
CA ARG A 60 58.34 12.11 4.35
C ARG A 60 58.72 11.47 5.68
N PHE A 61 58.41 10.19 5.88
CA PHE A 61 58.67 9.46 7.11
C PHE A 61 59.93 8.61 6.95
N THR A 62 61.09 9.22 7.16
CA THR A 62 62.40 8.57 6.98
C THR A 62 63.05 8.11 8.28
N ASP A 63 62.43 8.36 9.43
CA ASP A 63 62.94 8.06 10.77
C ASP A 63 63.18 6.56 11.00
N MET A 64 62.44 5.71 10.28
CA MET A 64 62.61 4.25 10.31
C MET A 64 62.86 3.63 8.93
N ALA A 65 63.42 4.40 7.99
CA ALA A 65 63.65 3.94 6.62
C ALA A 65 64.88 3.02 6.46
N ASP A 66 65.94 3.23 7.25
CA ASP A 66 67.17 2.43 7.20
C ASP A 66 66.98 1.08 7.93
N PRO A 67 67.02 -0.07 7.21
CA PRO A 67 66.78 -1.38 7.82
C PRO A 67 67.85 -1.78 8.86
N SER A 68 69.04 -1.19 8.80
CA SER A 68 70.18 -1.51 9.67
C SER A 68 70.19 -0.74 10.98
N THR A 69 69.38 0.32 11.09
CA THR A 69 69.29 1.13 12.30
C THR A 69 68.76 0.29 13.47
N PRO A 70 69.44 0.27 14.63
CA PRO A 70 68.95 -0.40 15.83
C PRO A 70 67.84 0.41 16.51
N LEU A 71 66.86 -0.25 17.12
CA LEU A 71 65.77 0.44 17.82
C LEU A 71 66.26 1.33 18.97
N SER A 72 67.42 1.04 19.56
CA SER A 72 68.06 1.89 20.57
C SER A 72 68.39 3.30 20.06
N ALA A 73 68.57 3.48 18.75
CA ALA A 73 68.81 4.81 18.16
C ALA A 73 67.54 5.68 18.07
N LEU A 74 66.36 5.07 18.22
CA LEU A 74 65.06 5.73 18.05
C LEU A 74 64.42 6.19 19.37
N ASN A 75 65.15 6.15 20.49
CA ASN A 75 64.65 6.49 21.83
C ASN A 75 63.37 5.73 22.24
N LEU A 76 63.18 4.51 21.72
CA LEU A 76 62.02 3.67 22.03
C LEU A 76 62.23 2.95 23.37
N SER A 77 61.22 2.98 24.23
CA SER A 77 61.20 2.31 25.53
C SER A 77 60.10 1.25 25.58
N HIS A 78 60.02 0.49 26.69
CA HIS A 78 58.96 -0.49 26.87
C HIS A 78 57.58 0.19 26.81
N GLY A 79 56.74 -0.24 25.88
CA GLY A 79 55.40 0.30 25.66
C GLY A 79 55.31 1.45 24.66
N SER A 80 56.45 1.87 24.05
CA SER A 80 56.46 2.86 22.98
C SER A 80 55.54 2.44 21.83
N ILE A 81 54.89 3.44 21.23
CA ILE A 81 53.99 3.27 20.09
C ILE A 81 54.79 3.51 18.81
N ILE A 82 54.63 2.59 17.87
CA ILE A 82 55.14 2.72 16.50
C ILE A 82 53.94 2.68 15.58
N PHE A 83 53.91 3.60 14.63
CA PHE A 83 52.86 3.67 13.63
C PHE A 83 53.26 2.84 12.41
N LEU A 84 52.33 2.00 11.94
CA LEU A 84 52.52 1.12 10.80
C LEU A 84 51.49 1.46 9.73
N TYR A 85 51.98 1.85 8.56
CA TYR A 85 51.21 1.97 7.34
C TYR A 85 51.52 0.80 6.41
N TYR A 86 50.48 0.22 5.81
CA TYR A 86 50.63 -0.80 4.78
C TYR A 86 49.43 -0.82 3.82
N HIS A 87 49.67 -1.37 2.63
CA HIS A 87 48.66 -1.61 1.61
C HIS A 87 48.21 -3.08 1.58
N GLY A 88 46.95 -3.30 1.19
CA GLY A 88 46.32 -4.64 1.12
C GLY A 88 45.33 -4.88 2.27
N GLU A 89 44.46 -5.89 2.16
CA GLU A 89 43.54 -6.33 3.21
C GLU A 89 44.13 -7.48 4.01
N ARG A 90 43.84 -7.55 5.31
CA ARG A 90 44.24 -8.69 6.16
C ARG A 90 43.12 -9.08 7.11
N THR A 91 43.13 -10.33 7.53
CA THR A 91 42.18 -10.85 8.52
C THR A 91 42.72 -10.58 9.92
N VAL A 92 42.18 -9.57 10.61
CA VAL A 92 42.56 -9.23 11.99
C VAL A 92 41.98 -10.27 12.93
N ARG A 93 42.82 -11.01 13.64
CA ARG A 93 42.36 -11.95 14.68
C ARG A 93 41.89 -11.18 15.91
N GLY A 94 40.58 -11.24 16.20
CA GLY A 94 40.07 -10.95 17.54
C GLY A 94 39.57 -9.52 17.82
N GLY A 95 39.03 -8.80 16.83
CA GLY A 95 38.16 -7.66 17.14
C GLY A 95 36.82 -8.15 17.71
N PRO A 96 36.31 -7.65 18.86
CA PRO A 96 34.95 -7.96 19.25
C PRO A 96 34.00 -7.49 18.15
N ALA A 97 32.96 -8.29 17.87
CA ALA A 97 31.87 -7.86 16.99
C ALA A 97 31.31 -6.55 17.56
N VAL A 98 31.51 -5.44 16.83
CA VAL A 98 30.90 -4.17 17.19
C VAL A 98 29.43 -4.29 16.84
N SER A 99 28.62 -4.74 17.79
CA SER A 99 27.19 -4.50 17.78
C SER A 99 27.00 -3.01 18.08
N PRO A 100 26.33 -2.23 17.21
CA PRO A 100 26.01 -0.85 17.53
C PRO A 100 25.23 -0.81 18.85
N ALA A 101 25.71 -0.04 19.82
CA ALA A 101 24.92 0.28 20.99
C ALA A 101 23.60 0.92 20.53
N GLY A 102 22.47 0.41 21.01
CA GLY A 102 21.17 1.00 20.71
C GLY A 102 21.08 2.48 21.12
N SER A 103 20.19 3.20 20.43
CA SER A 103 19.64 4.54 20.69
C SER A 103 20.56 5.76 20.93
N PHE A 104 21.83 5.60 21.30
CA PHE A 104 22.72 6.74 21.51
C PHE A 104 23.44 7.11 20.21
N GLY A 105 23.00 8.19 19.56
CA GLY A 105 23.66 8.77 18.38
C GLY A 105 22.97 8.56 17.03
N ARG A 106 21.76 7.98 16.99
CA ARG A 106 20.94 8.03 15.76
C ARG A 106 20.53 9.49 15.53
N LYS A 107 21.06 10.13 14.48
CA LYS A 107 20.59 11.47 14.07
C LYS A 107 19.09 11.38 13.81
N MET A 108 18.29 12.02 14.67
CA MET A 108 16.87 12.20 14.43
C MET A 108 16.69 12.92 13.11
N THR A 109 15.96 12.31 12.19
CA THR A 109 15.56 12.96 10.94
C THR A 109 14.31 13.81 11.18
N MET A 110 14.02 14.77 10.30
CA MET A 110 12.75 15.52 10.36
C MET A 110 11.55 14.57 10.29
N ASP A 111 11.65 13.48 9.53
CA ASP A 111 10.63 12.45 9.43
C ASP A 111 10.41 11.70 10.75
N ASP A 112 11.47 11.47 11.54
CA ASP A 112 11.38 10.89 12.88
C ASP A 112 10.70 11.84 13.87
N LEU A 113 10.91 13.16 13.71
CA LEU A 113 10.25 14.18 14.52
C LEU A 113 8.77 14.31 14.16
N ILE A 114 8.42 14.25 12.87
CA ILE A 114 7.04 14.24 12.39
C ILE A 114 6.32 12.99 12.88
N ALA A 115 6.94 11.80 12.81
CA ALA A 115 6.41 10.55 13.37
C ALA A 115 6.02 10.68 14.83
N LYS A 116 6.91 11.21 15.67
CA LYS A 116 6.64 11.42 17.10
C LYS A 116 5.56 12.46 17.39
N GLN A 117 5.18 13.27 16.40
CA GLN A 117 4.10 14.26 16.53
C GLN A 117 2.80 13.84 15.86
N THR A 118 2.80 12.82 14.99
CA THR A 118 1.61 12.32 14.33
C THR A 118 0.70 11.63 15.34
N ARG A 119 -0.36 12.34 15.72
CA ARG A 119 -1.41 11.87 16.63
C ARG A 119 -2.57 11.33 15.82
N ILE A 120 -3.00 10.11 16.14
CA ILE A 120 -4.22 9.53 15.60
C ILE A 120 -5.31 9.69 16.67
N THR A 121 -6.36 10.41 16.31
CA THR A 121 -7.55 10.65 17.12
C THR A 121 -8.77 10.32 16.28
N ARG A 122 -9.87 9.88 16.92
CA ARG A 122 -11.12 9.68 16.21
C ARG A 122 -11.58 10.99 15.58
N GLN A 123 -11.96 10.91 14.30
CA GLN A 123 -12.65 11.99 13.61
C GLN A 123 -14.14 11.86 13.88
N GLU A 124 -14.77 12.91 14.41
CA GLU A 124 -16.17 12.86 14.86
C GLU A 124 -17.18 13.03 13.74
N SER A 125 -16.82 13.75 12.67
CA SER A 125 -17.74 14.06 11.57
C SER A 125 -17.16 13.61 10.24
N PRO A 126 -17.93 12.89 9.41
CA PRO A 126 -17.53 12.61 8.04
C PRO A 126 -17.63 13.89 7.22
N HIS A 127 -16.96 13.90 6.06
CA HIS A 127 -17.18 14.89 5.02
C HIS A 127 -18.37 14.54 4.13
N CYS A 128 -18.78 13.27 4.12
CA CYS A 128 -20.02 12.81 3.51
C CYS A 128 -21.13 12.80 4.56
N ASP A 129 -22.11 13.68 4.42
CA ASP A 129 -23.19 13.85 5.40
C ASP A 129 -24.13 12.63 5.46
N SER A 130 -24.34 12.00 4.32
CA SER A 130 -25.13 10.77 4.18
C SER A 130 -24.89 10.09 2.84
N VAL A 131 -25.13 8.78 2.78
CA VAL A 131 -25.20 8.01 1.54
C VAL A 131 -26.64 7.52 1.33
N SER A 132 -27.17 7.70 0.13
CA SER A 132 -28.48 7.20 -0.29
C SER A 132 -28.32 6.19 -1.42
N PHE A 133 -29.04 5.07 -1.37
CA PHE A 133 -28.98 4.04 -2.42
C PHE A 133 -30.27 3.95 -3.21
N ASP A 134 -30.13 3.77 -4.53
CA ASP A 134 -31.22 3.30 -5.35
C ASP A 134 -31.69 1.92 -4.87
N ARG A 135 -33.00 1.80 -4.64
CA ARG A 135 -33.62 0.58 -4.09
C ARG A 135 -33.39 -0.64 -4.98
N ASP A 136 -33.50 -0.50 -6.29
CA ASP A 136 -33.36 -1.63 -7.22
C ASP A 136 -31.91 -2.07 -7.33
N SER A 137 -30.97 -1.13 -7.36
CA SER A 137 -29.54 -1.41 -7.38
C SER A 137 -29.06 -2.09 -6.10
N ALA A 138 -29.39 -1.53 -4.93
CA ALA A 138 -29.06 -2.13 -3.64
C ALA A 138 -29.68 -3.53 -3.50
N ASN A 139 -30.93 -3.68 -3.94
CA ASN A 139 -31.61 -4.97 -3.92
C ASN A 139 -30.93 -5.99 -4.85
N ALA A 140 -30.48 -5.58 -6.04
CA ALA A 140 -29.77 -6.46 -6.98
C ALA A 140 -28.40 -6.93 -6.44
N PHE A 141 -27.72 -6.10 -5.66
CA PHE A 141 -26.46 -6.47 -5.00
C PHE A 141 -26.71 -7.43 -3.83
N GLN A 142 -27.56 -7.06 -2.87
CA GLN A 142 -27.84 -7.89 -1.69
C GLN A 142 -28.40 -9.26 -2.05
N ARG A 143 -29.29 -9.35 -3.05
CA ARG A 143 -29.90 -10.62 -3.46
C ARG A 143 -28.87 -11.56 -4.04
N TYR A 144 -27.92 -11.06 -4.82
CA TYR A 144 -26.86 -11.91 -5.36
C TYR A 144 -25.95 -12.46 -4.26
N VAL A 145 -25.53 -11.58 -3.34
CA VAL A 145 -24.68 -11.96 -2.21
C VAL A 145 -25.39 -12.97 -1.31
N ASN A 146 -26.68 -12.75 -1.00
CA ASN A 146 -27.44 -13.63 -0.13
C ASN A 146 -27.84 -14.95 -0.82
N GLU A 147 -28.48 -14.89 -1.99
CA GLU A 147 -29.06 -16.07 -2.65
C GLU A 147 -28.02 -16.91 -3.38
N THR A 148 -26.97 -16.30 -3.96
CA THR A 148 -25.98 -17.01 -4.77
C THR A 148 -24.69 -17.30 -4.01
N LEU A 149 -24.19 -16.36 -3.23
CA LEU A 149 -22.94 -16.52 -2.48
C LEU A 149 -23.16 -16.97 -1.03
N ALA A 150 -24.39 -16.82 -0.49
CA ALA A 150 -24.71 -17.09 0.90
C ALA A 150 -23.73 -16.44 1.89
N PHE A 151 -23.18 -15.27 1.55
CA PHE A 151 -22.11 -14.61 2.31
C PHE A 151 -20.91 -15.52 2.65
N ALA A 152 -20.64 -16.55 1.84
CA ALA A 152 -19.52 -17.47 2.03
C ALA A 152 -18.19 -16.91 1.47
N SER A 153 -18.26 -15.98 0.52
CA SER A 153 -17.11 -15.27 -0.03
C SER A 153 -17.42 -13.77 -0.15
N LYS A 154 -16.36 -12.96 -0.10
CA LYS A 154 -16.46 -11.52 -0.29
C LYS A 154 -16.85 -11.17 -1.72
N ARG A 155 -17.57 -10.06 -1.86
CA ARG A 155 -17.94 -9.45 -3.14
C ARG A 155 -17.85 -7.95 -2.99
N GLY A 156 -17.39 -7.24 -4.00
CA GLY A 156 -17.41 -5.77 -3.99
C GLY A 156 -17.71 -5.14 -5.34
N GLY A 157 -17.94 -3.84 -5.30
CA GLY A 157 -18.33 -3.05 -6.45
C GLY A 157 -18.03 -1.57 -6.24
N PHE A 158 -17.81 -0.87 -7.34
CA PHE A 158 -17.71 0.58 -7.35
C PHE A 158 -19.11 1.18 -7.45
N MET A 159 -19.39 2.11 -6.55
CA MET A 159 -20.67 2.83 -6.50
C MET A 159 -20.59 4.06 -7.39
N TYR A 160 -21.60 4.23 -8.25
CA TYR A 160 -21.71 5.35 -9.15
C TYR A 160 -22.99 6.13 -8.89
N GLY A 161 -22.88 7.45 -8.96
CA GLY A 161 -24.00 8.33 -8.71
C GLY A 161 -23.58 9.78 -8.64
N THR A 162 -24.20 10.57 -7.76
CA THR A 162 -23.96 12.02 -7.64
C THR A 162 -23.56 12.42 -6.23
N VAL A 163 -23.02 13.64 -6.10
CA VAL A 163 -22.76 14.29 -4.80
C VAL A 163 -23.62 15.54 -4.77
N THR A 164 -24.49 15.64 -3.76
CA THR A 164 -25.41 16.76 -3.58
C THR A 164 -24.66 18.01 -3.09
N GLU A 165 -25.28 19.18 -3.22
CA GLU A 165 -24.70 20.44 -2.72
C GLU A 165 -24.47 20.43 -1.20
N GLU A 166 -25.26 19.63 -0.47
CA GLU A 166 -25.16 19.44 0.97
C GLU A 166 -24.05 18.42 1.36
N GLY A 167 -23.32 17.86 0.40
CA GLY A 167 -22.27 16.87 0.67
C GLY A 167 -22.80 15.45 0.91
N GLY A 168 -24.05 15.17 0.52
CA GLY A 168 -24.60 13.82 0.48
C GLY A 168 -24.19 13.09 -0.79
N VAL A 169 -24.06 11.77 -0.71
CA VAL A 169 -23.82 10.89 -1.86
C VAL A 169 -25.11 10.15 -2.22
N GLU A 170 -25.52 10.22 -3.48
CA GLU A 170 -26.64 9.43 -4.02
C GLU A 170 -26.08 8.40 -4.99
N VAL A 171 -26.24 7.11 -4.68
CA VAL A 171 -25.75 5.98 -5.49
C VAL A 171 -26.89 5.45 -6.36
N ASP A 172 -26.76 5.57 -7.67
CA ASP A 172 -27.77 5.11 -8.64
C ASP A 172 -27.50 3.69 -9.15
N PHE A 173 -26.23 3.27 -9.23
CA PHE A 173 -25.86 1.92 -9.65
C PHE A 173 -24.52 1.46 -9.10
N ILE A 174 -24.29 0.14 -9.10
CA ILE A 174 -23.07 -0.49 -8.61
C ILE A 174 -22.45 -1.29 -9.76
N TYR A 175 -21.25 -0.91 -10.19
CA TYR A 175 -20.46 -1.68 -11.15
C TYR A 175 -19.59 -2.69 -10.41
N GLU A 176 -19.65 -3.96 -10.80
CA GLU A 176 -18.87 -5.03 -10.17
C GLU A 176 -17.66 -5.38 -11.05
N PRO A 177 -16.42 -4.94 -10.70
CA PRO A 177 -15.24 -5.25 -11.49
C PRO A 177 -14.94 -6.76 -11.47
N PRO A 178 -14.12 -7.26 -12.41
CA PRO A 178 -13.57 -8.61 -12.32
C PRO A 178 -12.85 -8.77 -10.97
N GLN A 179 -13.16 -9.83 -10.23
CA GLN A 179 -12.72 -9.96 -8.84
C GLN A 179 -12.65 -11.42 -8.40
N GLN A 180 -11.83 -11.66 -7.39
CA GLN A 180 -11.71 -12.94 -6.71
C GLN A 180 -12.02 -12.75 -5.22
N GLY A 181 -13.23 -13.18 -4.85
CA GLY A 181 -13.70 -13.17 -3.47
C GLY A 181 -13.26 -14.41 -2.70
N MET A 182 -12.62 -14.21 -1.55
CA MET A 182 -12.26 -15.25 -0.58
C MET A 182 -13.06 -15.04 0.71
N GLU A 183 -12.81 -15.86 1.73
CA GLU A 183 -13.48 -15.73 3.03
C GLU A 183 -13.08 -14.44 3.76
N ASP A 184 -11.78 -14.12 3.77
CA ASP A 184 -11.18 -12.99 4.48
C ASP A 184 -10.67 -11.88 3.55
N ASP A 185 -10.57 -12.16 2.25
CA ASP A 185 -9.92 -11.28 1.28
C ASP A 185 -10.80 -11.01 0.04
N LEU A 186 -10.60 -9.85 -0.57
CA LEU A 186 -11.27 -9.44 -1.80
C LEU A 186 -10.25 -8.83 -2.75
N ILE A 187 -9.88 -9.58 -3.78
CA ILE A 187 -8.92 -9.15 -4.79
C ILE A 187 -9.69 -8.60 -5.99
N LEU A 188 -9.52 -7.30 -6.28
CA LEU A 188 -10.08 -6.67 -7.47
C LEU A 188 -9.09 -6.80 -8.64
N SER A 189 -9.47 -7.54 -9.67
CA SER A 189 -8.72 -7.68 -10.92
C SER A 189 -9.07 -6.51 -11.86
N ARG A 190 -8.67 -5.30 -11.44
CA ARG A 190 -8.99 -4.04 -12.13
C ARG A 190 -8.47 -4.02 -13.57
N ASP A 191 -9.34 -3.70 -14.51
CA ASP A 191 -9.00 -3.48 -15.92
C ASP A 191 -9.13 -1.97 -16.21
N PRO A 192 -8.01 -1.25 -16.41
CA PRO A 192 -8.03 0.19 -16.66
C PRO A 192 -8.81 0.62 -17.91
N GLU A 193 -8.87 -0.22 -18.95
CA GLU A 193 -9.59 0.13 -20.17
C GLU A 193 -11.10 -0.08 -19.99
N GLU A 194 -11.50 -1.14 -19.29
CA GLU A 194 -12.90 -1.34 -18.90
C GLU A 194 -13.36 -0.25 -17.92
N GLU A 195 -12.55 0.11 -16.92
CA GLU A 195 -12.90 1.17 -15.96
C GLU A 195 -13.07 2.53 -16.66
N LYS A 196 -12.20 2.89 -17.61
CA LYS A 196 -12.38 4.10 -18.42
C LYS A 196 -13.69 4.10 -19.18
N LEU A 197 -14.08 2.95 -19.73
CA LEU A 197 -15.35 2.82 -20.45
C LEU A 197 -16.53 2.97 -19.50
N VAL A 198 -16.48 2.34 -18.33
CA VAL A 198 -17.47 2.49 -17.27
C VAL A 198 -17.60 3.95 -16.84
N ASP A 199 -16.48 4.62 -16.59
CA ASP A 199 -16.44 6.04 -16.21
C ASP A 199 -17.01 6.93 -17.32
N ALA A 200 -16.75 6.62 -18.60
CA ALA A 200 -17.29 7.36 -19.74
C ALA A 200 -18.81 7.18 -19.89
N ILE A 201 -19.33 5.97 -19.69
CA ILE A 201 -20.78 5.71 -19.68
C ILE A 201 -21.42 6.44 -18.49
N ALA A 202 -20.83 6.34 -17.30
CA ALA A 202 -21.30 7.03 -16.11
C ALA A 202 -21.34 8.54 -16.32
N ALA A 203 -20.30 9.13 -16.91
CA ALA A 203 -20.26 10.55 -17.23
C ALA A 203 -21.36 10.96 -18.22
N GLY A 204 -21.66 10.13 -19.22
CA GLY A 204 -22.81 10.32 -20.12
C GLY A 204 -24.15 10.25 -19.38
N LEU A 205 -24.24 9.47 -18.30
CA LEU A 205 -25.40 9.41 -17.40
C LEU A 205 -25.42 10.54 -16.35
N GLY A 206 -24.52 11.51 -16.42
CA GLY A 206 -24.36 12.56 -15.40
C GLY A 206 -23.90 12.02 -14.04
N ARG A 207 -23.33 10.81 -13.99
CA ARG A 207 -22.86 10.13 -12.78
C ARG A 207 -21.34 10.09 -12.73
N LYS A 208 -20.81 9.88 -11.53
CA LYS A 208 -19.38 9.67 -11.27
C LYS A 208 -19.19 8.58 -10.23
N ARG A 209 -17.96 8.05 -10.14
CA ARG A 209 -17.58 7.11 -9.08
C ARG A 209 -17.58 7.84 -7.74
N VAL A 210 -18.39 7.38 -6.79
CA VAL A 210 -18.63 8.05 -5.49
C VAL A 210 -18.25 7.21 -4.29
N GLY A 211 -18.00 5.91 -4.48
CA GLY A 211 -17.59 5.06 -3.38
C GLY A 211 -17.33 3.61 -3.76
N PHE A 212 -17.13 2.80 -2.73
CA PHE A 212 -16.92 1.36 -2.85
C PHE A 212 -17.81 0.61 -1.87
N ILE A 213 -18.42 -0.48 -2.33
CA ILE A 213 -19.23 -1.38 -1.52
C ILE A 213 -18.57 -2.75 -1.51
N PHE A 214 -18.54 -3.42 -0.37
CA PHE A 214 -18.10 -4.80 -0.27
C PHE A 214 -18.90 -5.58 0.79
N THR A 215 -18.75 -6.91 0.79
CA THR A 215 -19.46 -7.78 1.73
C THR A 215 -18.52 -8.34 2.80
N GLN A 216 -19.06 -8.50 4.00
CA GLN A 216 -18.45 -9.33 5.03
C GLN A 216 -19.00 -10.75 4.97
N THR A 217 -18.16 -11.73 5.24
CA THR A 217 -18.58 -13.12 5.29
C THR A 217 -19.17 -13.47 6.66
N ILE A 218 -20.00 -14.50 6.72
CA ILE A 218 -20.61 -15.00 7.98
C ILE A 218 -19.54 -15.39 9.02
N MET A 219 -18.35 -15.78 8.56
CA MET A 219 -17.24 -16.14 9.43
C MET A 219 -16.57 -14.92 10.07
N GLN A 220 -16.60 -13.78 9.37
CA GLN A 220 -16.08 -12.51 9.87
C GLN A 220 -17.05 -11.83 10.84
N ASP A 221 -18.36 -11.95 10.63
CA ASP A 221 -19.40 -11.37 11.51
C ASP A 221 -19.28 -11.84 12.99
N LYS A 222 -18.65 -12.99 13.22
CA LYS A 222 -18.34 -13.51 14.56
C LYS A 222 -17.19 -12.77 15.27
N LYS A 223 -16.55 -11.81 14.63
CA LYS A 223 -15.36 -11.11 15.14
C LYS A 223 -15.72 -9.69 15.58
N ASP A 224 -15.15 -9.24 16.69
CA ASP A 224 -15.42 -7.95 17.33
C ASP A 224 -14.62 -6.79 16.68
N TYR A 225 -14.85 -6.54 15.40
CA TYR A 225 -14.33 -5.36 14.69
C TYR A 225 -15.22 -5.02 13.48
N ASN A 226 -15.29 -3.73 13.14
CA ASN A 226 -16.03 -3.29 11.95
C ASN A 226 -15.25 -3.60 10.67
N PHE A 227 -13.98 -3.22 10.59
CA PHE A 227 -13.12 -3.47 9.43
C PHE A 227 -11.86 -4.20 9.87
N SER A 228 -11.43 -5.19 9.09
CA SER A 228 -10.12 -5.81 9.21
C SER A 228 -9.04 -4.87 8.66
N ASN A 229 -7.79 -5.13 9.03
CA ASN A 229 -6.64 -4.36 8.57
C ASN A 229 -6.47 -4.37 7.03
N LYS A 230 -6.80 -5.48 6.36
CA LYS A 230 -6.88 -5.57 4.90
C LYS A 230 -7.95 -4.67 4.30
N GLU A 231 -9.15 -4.67 4.90
CA GLU A 231 -10.28 -3.84 4.44
C GLU A 231 -10.02 -2.34 4.68
N VAL A 232 -9.42 -1.97 5.82
CA VAL A 232 -8.97 -0.59 6.07
C VAL A 232 -7.97 -0.15 5.01
N LEU A 233 -7.00 -0.99 4.68
CA LEU A 233 -5.97 -0.66 3.69
C LEU A 233 -6.59 -0.48 2.30
N GLN A 234 -7.45 -1.40 1.86
CA GLN A 234 -8.15 -1.31 0.57
C GLN A 234 -9.09 -0.09 0.52
N ALA A 235 -9.84 0.18 1.59
CA ALA A 235 -10.72 1.34 1.66
C ALA A 235 -9.93 2.66 1.63
N ALA A 236 -8.79 2.72 2.33
CA ALA A 236 -7.89 3.87 2.32
C ALA A 236 -7.26 4.10 0.95
N GLU A 237 -6.84 3.04 0.26
CA GLU A 237 -6.34 3.08 -1.11
C GLU A 237 -7.38 3.67 -2.06
N LEU A 238 -8.58 3.09 -2.11
CA LEU A 238 -9.63 3.55 -3.01
C LEU A 238 -10.09 4.97 -2.71
N HIS A 239 -10.19 5.35 -1.43
CA HIS A 239 -10.49 6.73 -1.04
C HIS A 239 -9.36 7.68 -1.49
N ALA A 240 -8.10 7.33 -1.23
CA ALA A 240 -6.94 8.14 -1.61
C ALA A 240 -6.86 8.38 -3.13
N GLU A 241 -7.13 7.34 -3.93
CA GLU A 241 -7.14 7.37 -5.39
C GLU A 241 -8.30 8.20 -5.96
N SER A 242 -9.47 8.15 -5.32
CA SER A 242 -10.68 8.83 -5.83
C SER A 242 -10.51 10.34 -5.97
N GLY A 243 -9.70 10.96 -5.10
CA GLY A 243 -9.63 12.42 -4.96
C GLY A 243 -10.93 13.07 -4.49
N LEU A 244 -11.96 12.28 -4.15
CA LEU A 244 -13.27 12.75 -3.72
C LEU A 244 -13.31 12.84 -2.19
N LYS A 245 -13.64 14.02 -1.69
CA LYS A 245 -13.72 14.29 -0.25
C LYS A 245 -14.90 13.56 0.40
N GLU A 246 -16.00 13.41 -0.34
CA GLU A 246 -17.24 12.75 0.08
C GLU A 246 -17.23 11.24 -0.20
N TRP A 247 -16.08 10.64 -0.54
CA TRP A 247 -15.99 9.20 -0.82
C TRP A 247 -16.51 8.36 0.35
N VAL A 248 -17.35 7.36 0.04
CA VAL A 248 -17.95 6.45 1.02
C VAL A 248 -17.53 5.02 0.77
N THR A 249 -17.26 4.29 1.85
CA THR A 249 -17.06 2.85 1.85
C THR A 249 -18.20 2.17 2.60
N VAL A 250 -18.83 1.20 1.95
CA VAL A 250 -20.05 0.54 2.45
C VAL A 250 -19.74 -0.93 2.65
N VAL A 251 -20.14 -1.46 3.79
CA VAL A 251 -20.04 -2.88 4.09
C VAL A 251 -21.45 -3.47 4.17
N VAL A 252 -21.63 -4.62 3.55
CA VAL A 252 -22.87 -5.39 3.58
C VAL A 252 -22.62 -6.67 4.38
N LYS A 253 -23.38 -6.86 5.44
CA LYS A 253 -23.25 -8.01 6.34
C LYS A 253 -24.60 -8.67 6.58
N LEU A 254 -24.56 -9.88 7.12
CA LEU A 254 -25.75 -10.65 7.46
C LEU A 254 -25.90 -10.63 8.98
N GLU A 255 -26.95 -9.99 9.50
CA GLU A 255 -27.22 -9.94 10.94
C GLU A 255 -28.36 -10.91 11.30
N ALA A 256 -28.21 -11.62 12.41
CA ALA A 256 -29.30 -12.44 12.95
C ALA A 256 -30.40 -11.54 13.50
N ASN A 257 -31.64 -11.76 13.08
CA ASN A 257 -32.78 -11.00 13.59
C ASN A 257 -33.40 -11.66 14.83
N GLU A 258 -34.26 -10.93 15.53
CA GLU A 258 -34.86 -11.36 16.80
C GLU A 258 -35.73 -12.63 16.65
N ASP A 259 -36.24 -12.88 15.44
CA ASP A 259 -37.09 -14.04 15.10
C ASP A 259 -36.29 -15.29 14.70
N GLY A 260 -34.95 -15.24 14.78
CA GLY A 260 -34.06 -16.35 14.41
C GLY A 260 -33.84 -16.52 12.91
N GLY A 261 -34.30 -15.56 12.11
CA GLY A 261 -33.92 -15.36 10.71
C GLY A 261 -32.63 -14.53 10.59
N ALA A 262 -32.29 -14.16 9.36
CA ALA A 262 -31.12 -13.37 9.05
C ALA A 262 -31.46 -12.27 8.05
N ASP A 263 -31.13 -11.03 8.38
CA ASP A 263 -31.39 -9.85 7.56
C ASP A 263 -30.08 -9.29 7.03
N VAL A 264 -30.12 -8.79 5.80
CA VAL A 264 -28.95 -8.13 5.19
C VAL A 264 -28.90 -6.69 5.67
N HIS A 265 -27.81 -6.31 6.32
CA HIS A 265 -27.58 -4.97 6.84
C HIS A 265 -26.48 -4.26 6.05
N PHE A 266 -26.67 -2.95 5.84
CA PHE A 266 -25.70 -2.07 5.21
C PHE A 266 -25.16 -1.13 6.27
N GLU A 267 -23.84 -1.01 6.36
CA GLU A 267 -23.17 0.02 7.17
C GLU A 267 -22.29 0.87 6.27
N ALA A 268 -22.28 2.17 6.50
CA ALA A 268 -21.53 3.12 5.69
C ALA A 268 -20.51 3.85 6.54
N PHE A 269 -19.30 3.93 6.03
CA PHE A 269 -18.16 4.56 6.68
C PHE A 269 -17.42 5.44 5.69
N GLN A 270 -16.79 6.48 6.20
CA GLN A 270 -15.75 7.21 5.51
C GLN A 270 -14.42 6.99 6.23
N MET A 271 -13.35 6.79 5.46
CA MET A 271 -12.00 6.75 6.04
C MET A 271 -11.64 8.13 6.54
N SER A 272 -11.20 8.23 7.80
CA SER A 272 -10.74 9.49 8.39
C SER A 272 -9.62 10.13 7.58
N ASP A 273 -9.51 11.46 7.67
CA ASP A 273 -8.47 12.22 6.99
C ASP A 273 -7.07 11.71 7.37
N MET A 274 -6.91 11.31 8.64
CA MET A 274 -5.67 10.73 9.13
C MET A 274 -5.36 9.38 8.47
N CYS A 275 -6.35 8.51 8.30
CA CYS A 275 -6.18 7.23 7.61
C CYS A 275 -5.68 7.45 6.17
N VAL A 276 -6.39 8.29 5.41
CA VAL A 276 -6.05 8.61 4.02
C VAL A 276 -4.67 9.25 3.92
N LYS A 277 -4.32 10.15 4.85
CA LYS A 277 -3.00 10.77 4.92
C LYS A 277 -1.89 9.74 5.18
N LEU A 278 -2.06 8.89 6.19
CA LEU A 278 -1.08 7.86 6.55
C LEU A 278 -0.88 6.86 5.41
N PHE A 279 -1.93 6.54 4.67
CA PHE A 279 -1.85 5.72 3.46
C PHE A 279 -1.02 6.40 2.37
N LYS A 280 -1.33 7.65 2.02
CA LYS A 280 -0.60 8.44 1.00
C LYS A 280 0.87 8.62 1.33
N GLU A 281 1.22 8.72 2.61
CA GLU A 281 2.60 8.81 3.07
C GLU A 281 3.30 7.44 3.18
N GLY A 282 2.59 6.34 2.94
CA GLY A 282 3.12 4.97 2.94
C GLY A 282 3.43 4.41 4.33
N TRP A 283 2.75 4.88 5.38
CA TRP A 283 3.02 4.49 6.77
C TRP A 283 2.43 3.14 7.16
N PHE A 284 1.40 2.65 6.47
CA PHE A 284 0.86 1.31 6.71
C PHE A 284 1.87 0.23 6.32
N VAL A 285 1.94 -0.82 7.15
CA VAL A 285 2.54 -2.10 6.76
C VAL A 285 1.52 -2.84 5.90
N THR A 286 1.94 -3.25 4.70
CA THR A 286 1.06 -3.89 3.70
C THR A 286 1.26 -5.40 3.62
N GLU A 287 2.22 -5.93 4.37
CA GLU A 287 2.49 -7.36 4.48
C GLU A 287 1.81 -7.89 5.75
N PHE A 288 0.88 -8.82 5.59
CA PHE A 288 0.10 -9.40 6.68
C PHE A 288 0.62 -10.79 7.03
N GLY A 289 0.93 -11.01 8.30
CA GLY A 289 1.30 -12.33 8.84
C GLY A 289 0.09 -13.15 9.28
N GLU A 290 0.22 -14.48 9.32
CA GLU A 290 -0.85 -15.39 9.78
C GLU A 290 -1.30 -15.14 11.23
N ASN A 291 -0.42 -14.58 12.06
CA ASN A 291 -0.68 -14.28 13.47
C ASN A 291 -1.07 -12.81 13.72
N ASP A 292 -1.30 -12.04 12.67
CA ASP A 292 -1.62 -10.63 12.80
C ASP A 292 -3.07 -10.46 13.26
N ASP A 293 -3.30 -9.60 14.24
CA ASP A 293 -4.65 -9.29 14.69
C ASP A 293 -5.37 -8.48 13.59
N PRO A 294 -6.45 -9.01 12.98
CA PRO A 294 -7.19 -8.29 11.95
C PRO A 294 -7.80 -6.98 12.47
N LYS A 295 -8.03 -6.82 13.78
CA LYS A 295 -8.55 -5.59 14.40
C LYS A 295 -7.55 -4.44 14.39
N LEU A 296 -6.27 -4.73 14.17
CA LEU A 296 -5.18 -3.76 14.29
C LEU A 296 -4.45 -3.54 12.96
N SER A 297 -4.32 -2.27 12.59
CA SER A 297 -3.47 -1.83 11.48
C SER A 297 -2.06 -1.54 11.99
N LYS A 298 -1.06 -2.14 11.35
CA LYS A 298 0.36 -1.96 11.67
C LYS A 298 0.96 -0.77 10.94
N MET A 299 1.78 0.00 11.67
CA MET A 299 2.47 1.20 11.19
C MET A 299 3.98 0.95 11.10
N LYS A 300 4.60 1.46 10.03
CA LYS A 300 6.05 1.43 9.83
C LYS A 300 6.79 2.37 10.79
N LYS A 301 6.12 3.42 11.25
CA LYS A 301 6.64 4.44 12.18
C LYS A 301 5.79 4.44 13.45
N ASP A 302 6.38 4.90 14.55
CA ASP A 302 5.63 5.12 15.80
C ASP A 302 4.62 6.25 15.59
N VAL A 303 3.38 6.04 16.05
CA VAL A 303 2.29 7.01 16.04
C VAL A 303 1.74 7.17 17.45
N VAL A 304 1.18 8.34 17.76
CA VAL A 304 0.65 8.63 19.09
C VAL A 304 -0.86 8.37 19.14
N VAL A 305 -1.30 7.38 19.92
CA VAL A 305 -2.72 7.09 20.19
C VAL A 305 -2.97 7.18 21.68
N GLY A 306 -3.93 8.01 22.11
CA GLY A 306 -4.24 8.18 23.54
C GLY A 306 -3.04 8.65 24.39
N GLY A 307 -2.07 9.35 23.77
CA GLY A 307 -0.85 9.82 24.44
C GLY A 307 0.27 8.79 24.57
N LYS A 308 0.12 7.60 23.97
CA LYS A 308 1.16 6.56 23.94
C LYS A 308 1.70 6.38 22.52
N ASP A 309 3.00 6.17 22.41
CA ASP A 309 3.64 5.76 21.15
C ASP A 309 3.32 4.29 20.90
N VAL A 310 2.67 4.00 19.77
CA VAL A 310 2.25 2.66 19.35
C VAL A 310 2.62 2.42 17.88
N LYS A 311 2.72 1.15 17.50
CA LYS A 311 2.86 0.72 16.10
C LYS A 311 1.64 -0.03 15.57
N GLU A 312 0.69 -0.32 16.44
CA GLU A 312 -0.54 -1.01 16.12
C GLU A 312 -1.69 -0.11 16.56
N VAL A 313 -2.59 0.16 15.63
CA VAL A 313 -3.70 1.09 15.82
C VAL A 313 -4.98 0.32 15.59
N ASP A 314 -5.92 0.45 16.53
CA ASP A 314 -7.26 -0.12 16.38
C ASP A 314 -7.95 0.51 15.16
N ASN A 315 -8.46 -0.35 14.28
CA ASN A 315 -9.05 0.06 13.01
C ASN A 315 -10.21 1.05 13.19
N ASP A 316 -10.94 1.00 14.30
CA ASP A 316 -12.05 1.90 14.58
C ASP A 316 -11.63 3.37 14.78
N PHE A 317 -10.33 3.67 14.92
CA PHE A 317 -9.84 5.04 14.87
C PHE A 317 -9.88 5.63 13.45
N PHE A 318 -9.91 4.78 12.43
CA PHE A 318 -9.90 5.19 11.03
C PHE A 318 -11.29 5.30 10.42
N LEU A 319 -12.32 4.78 11.09
CA LEU A 319 -13.69 4.72 10.57
C LEU A 319 -14.52 5.88 11.10
N VAL A 320 -15.22 6.56 10.20
CA VAL A 320 -16.18 7.62 10.53
C VAL A 320 -17.54 7.21 9.98
N VAL A 321 -18.55 7.07 10.84
CA VAL A 321 -19.88 6.56 10.46
C VAL A 321 -20.61 7.56 9.57
N VAL A 322 -21.25 7.06 8.51
CA VAL A 322 -22.07 7.83 7.57
C VAL A 322 -23.52 7.35 7.65
N LYS A 323 -24.48 8.28 7.62
CA LYS A 323 -25.91 7.94 7.66
C LYS A 323 -26.35 7.32 6.33
N ILE A 324 -27.26 6.35 6.40
CA ILE A 324 -27.80 5.67 5.22
C ILE A 324 -29.25 6.08 4.98
N PHE A 325 -29.58 6.35 3.72
CA PHE A 325 -30.93 6.57 3.21
C PHE A 325 -31.17 5.72 1.97
N ASP A 326 -32.39 5.77 1.43
CA ASP A 326 -32.73 5.19 0.15
C ASP A 326 -33.41 6.21 -0.77
N HIS A 327 -33.40 5.93 -2.06
CA HIS A 327 -34.13 6.67 -3.07
C HIS A 327 -34.54 5.75 -4.23
N GLN A 328 -35.30 6.29 -5.18
CA GLN A 328 -35.54 5.62 -6.46
C GLN A 328 -34.88 6.46 -7.55
N GLY A 329 -33.84 5.90 -8.17
CA GLY A 329 -33.09 6.49 -9.25
C GLY A 329 -33.83 6.41 -10.61
N PRO A 330 -33.31 7.11 -11.63
CA PRO A 330 -33.91 7.14 -12.96
C PRO A 330 -33.58 5.92 -13.83
N LEU A 331 -32.57 5.14 -13.44
CA LEU A 331 -32.11 3.95 -14.14
C LEU A 331 -32.85 2.71 -13.64
N SER A 332 -33.05 1.76 -14.54
CA SER A 332 -33.51 0.42 -14.17
C SER A 332 -32.32 -0.49 -13.88
N THR A 333 -32.52 -1.48 -13.00
CA THR A 333 -31.55 -2.55 -12.72
C THR A 333 -32.20 -3.89 -13.01
N THR A 334 -32.47 -4.16 -14.29
CA THR A 334 -33.21 -5.36 -14.72
C THR A 334 -32.45 -6.21 -15.72
N PHE A 335 -31.33 -5.70 -16.23
CA PHE A 335 -30.39 -6.42 -17.05
C PHE A 335 -29.39 -7.21 -16.19
N PRO A 336 -28.87 -8.37 -16.66
CA PRO A 336 -27.87 -9.12 -15.89
C PRO A 336 -26.57 -8.33 -15.67
N ILE A 337 -26.11 -8.32 -14.42
CA ILE A 337 -24.89 -7.65 -13.97
C ILE A 337 -23.66 -8.47 -14.39
N GLU A 338 -22.65 -7.77 -14.90
CA GLU A 338 -21.37 -8.32 -15.35
C GLU A 338 -20.56 -8.99 -14.23
N ASN A 339 -19.55 -9.79 -14.62
CA ASN A 339 -18.55 -10.41 -13.74
C ASN A 339 -19.12 -11.27 -12.60
N ARG A 340 -20.39 -11.69 -12.69
CA ARG A 340 -21.02 -12.69 -11.82
C ARG A 340 -20.89 -14.09 -12.42
N ASN A 341 -21.29 -15.11 -11.66
CA ASN A 341 -21.15 -16.54 -12.04
C ASN A 341 -21.78 -16.91 -13.40
N THR A 342 -22.74 -16.11 -13.90
CA THR A 342 -23.38 -16.34 -15.20
C THR A 342 -22.93 -15.26 -16.18
N HIS A 343 -22.39 -15.69 -17.33
CA HIS A 343 -22.02 -14.77 -18.39
C HIS A 343 -23.27 -14.12 -19.02
N VAL A 344 -23.18 -12.81 -19.24
CA VAL A 344 -24.20 -12.04 -19.95
C VAL A 344 -24.14 -12.40 -21.44
N THR A 345 -25.29 -12.71 -22.04
CA THR A 345 -25.38 -13.17 -23.44
C THR A 345 -26.29 -12.28 -24.27
N VAL A 346 -26.17 -12.36 -25.60
CA VAL A 346 -27.07 -11.67 -26.54
C VAL A 346 -28.53 -12.11 -26.37
N ARG A 347 -28.78 -13.34 -25.90
CA ARG A 347 -30.13 -13.78 -25.52
C ARG A 347 -30.71 -12.94 -24.36
N ALA A 348 -29.88 -12.51 -23.41
CA ALA A 348 -30.33 -11.62 -22.34
C ALA A 348 -30.76 -10.26 -22.89
N LEU A 349 -30.01 -9.71 -23.88
CA LEU A 349 -30.39 -8.50 -24.62
C LEU A 349 -31.77 -8.66 -25.26
N LYS A 350 -31.99 -9.76 -26.00
CA LYS A 350 -33.29 -10.04 -26.62
C LYS A 350 -34.43 -10.11 -25.59
N SER A 351 -34.27 -10.94 -24.56
CA SER A 351 -35.28 -11.08 -23.51
C SER A 351 -35.61 -9.76 -22.81
N HIS A 352 -34.60 -8.91 -22.60
CA HIS A 352 -34.78 -7.59 -22.01
C HIS A 352 -35.58 -6.65 -22.91
N LEU A 353 -35.23 -6.56 -24.20
CA LEU A 353 -35.94 -5.73 -25.17
C LEU A 353 -37.38 -6.22 -25.41
N ASP A 354 -37.61 -7.53 -25.43
CA ASP A 354 -38.94 -8.12 -25.57
C ASP A 354 -39.83 -7.76 -24.36
N ARG A 355 -39.29 -7.88 -23.14
CA ARG A 355 -40.00 -7.54 -21.89
C ARG A 355 -40.34 -6.04 -21.80
N THR A 356 -39.50 -5.19 -22.37
CA THR A 356 -39.64 -3.72 -22.31
C THR A 356 -40.23 -3.11 -23.58
N ARG A 357 -40.73 -3.93 -24.52
CA ARG A 357 -41.22 -3.50 -25.84
C ARG A 357 -42.32 -2.44 -25.80
N SER A 358 -43.11 -2.38 -24.73
CA SER A 358 -44.17 -1.37 -24.54
C SER A 358 -43.63 0.02 -24.21
N LEU A 359 -42.38 0.16 -23.77
CA LEU A 359 -41.78 1.42 -23.36
C LEU A 359 -41.14 2.16 -24.56
N PRO A 360 -40.94 3.49 -24.47
CA PRO A 360 -40.09 4.21 -25.41
C PRO A 360 -38.67 3.64 -25.44
N PHE A 361 -38.00 3.66 -26.60
CA PHE A 361 -36.69 3.00 -26.76
C PHE A 361 -35.64 3.48 -25.73
N VAL A 362 -35.59 4.79 -25.46
CA VAL A 362 -34.69 5.38 -24.45
C VAL A 362 -34.90 4.75 -23.05
N LYS A 363 -36.14 4.45 -22.66
CA LYS A 363 -36.46 3.77 -21.40
C LYS A 363 -36.07 2.30 -21.41
N ARG A 364 -36.13 1.62 -22.56
CA ARG A 364 -35.66 0.23 -22.70
C ARG A 364 -34.16 0.11 -22.47
N ILE A 365 -33.40 1.14 -22.88
CA ILE A 365 -31.95 1.19 -22.72
C ILE A 365 -31.47 1.93 -21.45
N SER A 366 -32.39 2.40 -20.60
CA SER A 366 -32.09 3.08 -19.33
C SER A 366 -31.66 2.08 -18.25
N ASP A 367 -30.58 1.34 -18.49
CA ASP A 367 -29.98 0.37 -17.58
C ASP A 367 -28.46 0.39 -17.80
N PHE A 368 -27.69 0.68 -16.74
CA PHE A 368 -26.24 0.82 -16.86
C PHE A 368 -25.56 -0.47 -17.34
N HIS A 369 -25.97 -1.63 -16.82
CA HIS A 369 -25.36 -2.92 -17.15
C HIS A 369 -25.64 -3.30 -18.61
N LEU A 370 -26.82 -2.93 -19.11
CA LEU A 370 -27.12 -3.04 -20.54
C LEU A 370 -26.24 -2.13 -21.39
N LEU A 371 -26.08 -0.86 -21.02
CA LEU A 371 -25.21 0.08 -21.74
C LEU A 371 -23.76 -0.43 -21.77
N LEU A 372 -23.25 -0.94 -20.66
CA LEU A 372 -21.92 -1.56 -20.59
C LEU A 372 -21.82 -2.79 -21.49
N PHE A 373 -22.83 -3.65 -21.51
CA PHE A 373 -22.88 -4.81 -22.41
C PHE A 373 -22.85 -4.39 -23.88
N LEU A 374 -23.62 -3.36 -24.26
CA LEU A 374 -23.60 -2.79 -25.61
C LEU A 374 -22.24 -2.19 -25.95
N ALA A 375 -21.59 -1.53 -25.00
CA ALA A 375 -20.28 -0.92 -25.21
C ALA A 375 -19.17 -1.94 -25.46
N LYS A 376 -19.27 -3.12 -24.82
CA LYS A 376 -18.37 -4.26 -25.05
C LYS A 376 -18.67 -5.02 -26.36
N SER A 377 -19.79 -4.72 -27.01
CA SER A 377 -20.16 -5.34 -28.28
C SER A 377 -19.47 -4.67 -29.47
N HIS A 378 -19.16 -5.44 -30.51
CA HIS A 378 -18.45 -4.95 -31.68
C HIS A 378 -19.28 -3.87 -32.41
N GLY A 379 -18.73 -2.66 -32.54
CA GLY A 379 -19.29 -1.58 -33.37
C GLY A 379 -20.02 -0.46 -32.61
N LEU A 380 -20.32 -0.61 -31.31
CA LEU A 380 -21.02 0.43 -30.52
C LEU A 380 -20.15 1.13 -29.47
N GLY A 381 -18.98 0.58 -29.13
CA GLY A 381 -18.19 1.03 -27.96
C GLY A 381 -17.92 2.54 -27.89
N SER A 382 -17.60 3.19 -29.01
CA SER A 382 -17.35 4.63 -29.07
C SER A 382 -18.61 5.49 -28.88
N ASP A 383 -19.78 4.93 -29.14
CA ASP A 383 -21.03 5.68 -29.28
C ASP A 383 -21.93 5.52 -28.05
N VAL A 384 -21.65 4.54 -27.19
CA VAL A 384 -22.42 4.33 -25.95
C VAL A 384 -22.42 5.54 -25.00
N PRO A 385 -21.32 6.31 -24.83
CA PRO A 385 -21.39 7.54 -24.04
C PRO A 385 -22.43 8.55 -24.55
N ALA A 386 -22.65 8.63 -25.87
CA ALA A 386 -23.69 9.49 -26.45
C ALA A 386 -25.10 8.90 -26.24
N LEU A 387 -25.23 7.56 -26.24
CA LEU A 387 -26.48 6.90 -25.86
C LEU A 387 -26.81 7.11 -24.38
N ALA A 388 -25.80 7.12 -23.51
CA ALA A 388 -25.95 7.45 -22.10
C ALA A 388 -26.46 8.89 -21.90
N GLU A 389 -25.97 9.85 -22.67
CA GLU A 389 -26.50 11.23 -22.64
C GLU A 389 -27.98 11.29 -23.08
N CYS A 390 -28.37 10.47 -24.07
CA CYS A 390 -29.78 10.34 -24.44
C CYS A 390 -30.62 9.77 -23.30
N VAL A 391 -30.07 8.81 -22.54
CA VAL A 391 -30.71 8.22 -21.35
C VAL A 391 -30.84 9.26 -20.23
N ASP A 392 -29.80 10.02 -19.91
CA ASP A 392 -29.86 11.05 -18.87
C ASP A 392 -30.89 12.14 -19.20
N SER A 393 -30.81 12.67 -20.42
CA SER A 393 -31.73 13.72 -20.92
C SER A 393 -33.12 13.21 -21.30
N GLN A 394 -33.34 11.89 -21.31
CA GLN A 394 -34.57 11.24 -21.76
C GLN A 394 -35.00 11.66 -23.17
N THR A 395 -34.03 11.86 -24.06
CA THR A 395 -34.23 12.29 -25.44
C THR A 395 -34.38 11.11 -26.41
N THR A 396 -34.76 11.40 -27.65
CA THR A 396 -34.94 10.36 -28.67
C THR A 396 -33.59 9.79 -29.12
N VAL A 397 -33.42 8.48 -28.98
CA VAL A 397 -32.26 7.75 -29.51
C VAL A 397 -32.29 7.76 -31.04
N PRO A 398 -31.19 8.10 -31.73
CA PRO A 398 -31.15 8.08 -33.20
C PRO A 398 -31.53 6.70 -33.78
N GLU A 399 -32.35 6.69 -34.84
CA GLU A 399 -32.90 5.45 -35.43
C GLU A 399 -31.83 4.43 -35.81
N GLY A 400 -30.66 4.88 -36.29
CA GLY A 400 -29.54 4.00 -36.64
C GLY A 400 -29.06 3.14 -35.47
N TYR A 401 -28.99 3.72 -34.26
CA TYR A 401 -28.63 2.98 -33.05
C TYR A 401 -29.72 2.03 -32.60
N GLN A 402 -30.99 2.43 -32.74
CA GLN A 402 -32.12 1.56 -32.42
C GLN A 402 -32.08 0.29 -33.27
N LEU A 403 -31.94 0.44 -34.59
CA LEU A 403 -31.87 -0.68 -35.53
C LEU A 403 -30.66 -1.58 -35.27
N LEU A 404 -29.51 -1.01 -34.93
CA LEU A 404 -28.31 -1.78 -34.65
C LEU A 404 -28.48 -2.63 -33.38
N ILE A 405 -28.99 -2.04 -32.29
CA ILE A 405 -29.25 -2.75 -31.03
C ILE A 405 -30.31 -3.86 -31.23
N GLU A 406 -31.39 -3.56 -31.96
CA GLU A 406 -32.42 -4.56 -32.29
C GLU A 406 -31.88 -5.68 -33.20
N SER A 407 -30.98 -5.35 -34.14
CA SER A 407 -30.30 -6.33 -34.99
C SER A 407 -29.40 -7.25 -34.18
N MET A 408 -28.63 -6.72 -33.22
CA MET A 408 -27.84 -7.52 -32.30
C MET A 408 -28.72 -8.48 -31.50
N ALA A 409 -29.83 -7.98 -30.94
CA ALA A 409 -30.79 -8.81 -30.20
C ALA A 409 -31.41 -9.90 -31.07
N SER A 410 -31.61 -9.64 -32.37
CA SER A 410 -32.21 -10.57 -33.31
C SER A 410 -31.23 -11.63 -33.83
N ALA A 411 -29.92 -11.41 -33.69
CA ALA A 411 -28.88 -12.34 -34.13
C ALA A 411 -28.67 -13.53 -33.16
N SER A 412 -29.42 -13.61 -32.05
CA SER A 412 -29.31 -14.64 -31.00
C SER A 412 -30.15 -15.90 -31.25
#